data_AF-A0A7C7CBI8-F1
#
_entry.id   AF-A0A7C7CBI8-F1
#
_cell.length_a   1.000
_cell.length_b   1.000
_cell.length_c   1.000
_cell.angle_alpha   90.00
_cell.angle_beta   90.00
_cell.angle_gamma   90.00
#
_symmetry.space_group_name_H-M   'P 1'
#
loop_
_entity.id
_entity.type
_entity.pdbx_description
1 polymer ?
#
loop_
_entity_poly.entity_id
_entity_poly.type
_entity_poly.pdbx_seq_one_letter_code
_entity_poly.pdbx_strand_id
1 'polypeptide(L)'
;MVKERLLRKLIEPGIIDVSGSTFVVDGTNWELVVAADSVGNPTHWAVWRGYFDLSGLVEQQETLFTMGPTFQEATDYNYITSNQQGALQVWDMITQEYISDASFDGVLSGSGMWIPPGMMSTLDPLLGPNTGAGYDLQDVHYGNARSFQYGPLTSLGVSPFLPILSRSTMWGTGSATAGQKLYVTRAIHLDSALRAEPLNELNTPPTAVVIPALID
;
A
#
# COMPACT_ATOMS: atom_id res chain seq x y z
N MET A 1 29.57 -15.72 -1.94
CA MET A 1 30.31 -14.52 -1.50
C MET A 1 29.24 -13.46 -1.45
N VAL A 2 28.94 -12.94 -0.26
CA VAL A 2 27.83 -12.01 -0.07
C VAL A 2 28.02 -10.77 -0.94
N LYS A 3 27.03 -10.45 -1.78
CA LYS A 3 26.99 -9.24 -2.60
C LYS A 3 25.95 -8.29 -2.05
N GLU A 4 26.36 -7.07 -1.74
CA GLU A 4 25.44 -5.98 -1.44
C GLU A 4 24.85 -5.41 -2.72
N ARG A 5 23.53 -5.29 -2.77
CA ARG A 5 22.81 -4.65 -3.87
C ARG A 5 21.76 -3.69 -3.34
N LEU A 6 21.45 -2.70 -4.17
CA LEU A 6 20.39 -1.75 -3.90
C LEU A 6 19.32 -1.89 -4.98
N LEU A 7 18.20 -2.51 -4.63
CA LEU A 7 17.05 -2.61 -5.52
C LEU A 7 16.29 -1.30 -5.47
N ARG A 8 15.93 -0.76 -6.64
CA ARG A 8 15.18 0.50 -6.76
C ARG A 8 14.03 0.33 -7.74
N LYS A 9 12.84 0.80 -7.36
CA LYS A 9 11.68 0.85 -8.24
C LYS A 9 10.92 2.14 -8.04
N LEU A 10 10.43 2.72 -9.13
CA LEU A 10 9.55 3.88 -9.10
C LEU A 10 8.11 3.39 -9.18
N ILE A 11 7.30 3.84 -8.24
CA ILE A 11 5.84 3.85 -8.31
C ILE A 11 5.47 5.18 -8.96
N GLU A 12 5.06 5.11 -10.23
CA GLU A 12 4.57 6.27 -10.96
C GLU A 12 3.28 6.81 -10.29
N PRO A 13 3.03 8.13 -10.36
CA PRO A 13 1.78 8.71 -9.91
C PRO A 13 0.56 8.02 -10.53
N GLY A 14 -0.41 7.70 -9.68
CA GLY A 14 -1.79 7.39 -10.05
C GLY A 14 -2.73 8.52 -9.65
N ILE A 15 -3.77 8.71 -10.46
CA ILE A 15 -4.86 9.66 -10.25
C ILE A 15 -6.06 8.87 -9.70
N ILE A 16 -6.68 9.40 -8.65
CA ILE A 16 -7.87 8.84 -8.02
C ILE A 16 -8.95 9.91 -8.09
N ASP A 17 -10.03 9.66 -8.83
CA ASP A 17 -11.15 10.57 -9.00
C ASP A 17 -12.44 9.98 -8.40
N VAL A 18 -13.34 10.85 -7.96
CA VAL A 18 -14.69 10.51 -7.54
C VAL A 18 -15.66 10.90 -8.66
N SER A 19 -15.97 9.94 -9.52
CA SER A 19 -16.96 10.11 -10.59
C SER A 19 -18.36 9.75 -10.08
N GLY A 20 -19.12 10.77 -9.67
CA GLY A 20 -20.46 10.59 -9.11
C GLY A 20 -20.43 9.95 -7.72
N SER A 21 -20.85 8.69 -7.61
CA SER A 21 -20.82 7.90 -6.36
C SER A 21 -19.79 6.77 -6.38
N THR A 22 -18.85 6.79 -7.34
CA THR A 22 -17.85 5.73 -7.54
C THR A 22 -16.46 6.31 -7.65
N PHE A 23 -15.45 5.51 -7.31
CA PHE A 23 -14.04 5.86 -7.51
C PHE A 23 -13.57 5.42 -8.90
N VAL A 24 -12.67 6.20 -9.49
CA VAL A 24 -11.91 5.86 -10.69
C VAL A 24 -10.43 5.98 -10.33
N VAL A 25 -9.64 4.98 -10.73
CA VAL A 25 -8.19 4.95 -10.48
C VAL A 25 -7.49 4.78 -11.81
N ASP A 26 -6.68 5.77 -12.17
CA ASP A 26 -5.90 5.79 -13.42
C ASP A 26 -4.40 5.88 -13.13
N GLY A 27 -3.60 5.12 -13.87
CA GLY A 27 -2.15 5.14 -13.72
C GLY A 27 -1.50 3.81 -14.09
N THR A 28 -0.19 3.81 -14.31
CA THR A 28 0.53 2.59 -14.69
C THR A 28 0.62 1.63 -13.50
N ASN A 29 0.00 0.45 -13.64
CA ASN A 29 -0.15 -0.58 -12.60
C ASN A 29 -0.97 -0.14 -11.38
N TRP A 30 -1.73 0.95 -11.50
CA TRP A 30 -2.74 1.32 -10.52
C TRP A 30 -4.09 0.71 -10.92
N GLU A 31 -4.83 0.21 -9.95
CA GLU A 31 -6.15 -0.39 -10.16
C GLU A 31 -7.07 -0.08 -8.98
N LEU A 32 -8.38 -0.06 -9.28
CA LEU A 32 -9.42 -0.03 -8.26
C LEU A 32 -9.74 -1.46 -7.84
N VAL A 33 -9.54 -1.77 -6.56
CA VAL A 33 -10.00 -3.03 -5.95
C VAL A 33 -11.22 -2.73 -5.10
N VAL A 34 -12.29 -3.47 -5.36
CA VAL A 34 -13.53 -3.44 -4.57
C VAL A 34 -13.61 -4.71 -3.73
N ALA A 35 -13.67 -4.54 -2.41
CA ALA A 35 -13.74 -5.60 -1.43
C ALA A 35 -14.97 -5.44 -0.53
N ALA A 36 -15.16 -6.33 0.43
CA ALA A 36 -16.21 -6.23 1.44
C ALA A 36 -15.59 -6.02 2.84
N ASP A 37 -16.23 -5.18 3.66
CA ASP A 37 -15.93 -5.09 5.09
C ASP A 37 -16.47 -6.32 5.86
N SER A 38 -16.17 -6.39 7.16
CA SER A 38 -16.57 -7.53 8.01
C SER A 38 -18.08 -7.77 8.15
N VAL A 39 -18.92 -6.85 7.67
CA VAL A 39 -20.39 -6.97 7.67
C VAL A 39 -20.99 -6.96 6.26
N GLY A 40 -20.15 -7.02 5.22
CA GLY A 40 -20.57 -7.14 3.82
C GLY A 40 -20.80 -5.82 3.08
N ASN A 41 -20.43 -4.67 3.64
CA ASN A 41 -20.48 -3.39 2.92
C ASN A 41 -19.29 -3.28 1.95
N PRO A 42 -19.47 -2.67 0.76
CA PRO A 42 -18.37 -2.46 -0.16
C PRO A 42 -17.31 -1.52 0.42
N THR A 43 -16.05 -1.85 0.19
CA THR A 43 -14.88 -1.01 0.46
C THR A 43 -14.03 -0.88 -0.81
N HIS A 44 -13.38 0.26 -0.98
CA HIS A 44 -12.69 0.66 -2.19
C HIS A 44 -11.23 0.98 -1.89
N TRP A 45 -10.37 0.46 -2.75
CA TRP A 45 -8.93 0.57 -2.60
C TRP A 45 -8.29 0.99 -3.92
N ALA A 46 -7.44 2.02 -3.87
CA ALA A 46 -6.51 2.25 -4.96
C ALA A 46 -5.24 1.45 -4.68
N VAL A 47 -4.93 0.51 -5.58
CA VAL A 47 -3.84 -0.44 -5.39
C VAL A 47 -2.84 -0.29 -6.51
N TRP A 48 -1.57 -0.14 -6.15
CA TRP A 48 -0.45 -0.31 -7.06
C TRP A 48 0.24 -1.63 -6.79
N ARG A 49 0.50 -2.41 -7.84
CA ARG A 49 1.21 -3.69 -7.73
C ARG A 49 2.35 -3.77 -8.72
N GLY A 50 3.47 -4.32 -8.27
CA GLY A 50 4.61 -4.61 -9.12
C GLY A 50 5.55 -5.61 -8.45
N TYR A 51 6.65 -5.90 -9.12
CA TYR A 51 7.69 -6.77 -8.53
C TYR A 51 9.10 -6.35 -8.95
N PHE A 52 10.09 -6.73 -8.16
CA PHE A 52 11.47 -6.82 -8.58
C PHE A 52 11.68 -8.18 -9.23
N ASP A 53 12.18 -8.21 -10.46
CA ASP A 53 12.64 -9.44 -11.10
C ASP A 53 14.03 -9.77 -10.55
N LEU A 54 14.14 -10.90 -9.86
CA LEU A 54 15.36 -11.38 -9.23
C LEU A 54 15.98 -12.55 -9.99
N SER A 55 15.38 -12.97 -11.11
CA SER A 55 15.77 -14.18 -11.85
C SER A 55 17.21 -14.15 -12.36
N GLY A 56 17.77 -12.98 -12.66
CA GLY A 56 19.19 -12.79 -13.00
C GLY A 56 20.10 -12.36 -11.84
N LEU A 57 19.55 -12.17 -10.64
CA LEU A 57 20.31 -11.80 -9.44
C LEU A 57 20.56 -12.99 -8.53
N VAL A 58 19.70 -14.00 -8.61
CA VAL A 58 19.70 -15.15 -7.74
C VAL A 58 19.79 -16.42 -8.57
N GLU A 59 20.93 -16.61 -9.23
CA GLU A 59 21.18 -17.75 -10.14
C GLU A 59 21.18 -19.12 -9.42
N GLN A 60 21.29 -19.14 -8.08
CA GLN A 60 21.39 -20.37 -7.27
C GLN A 60 20.33 -20.52 -6.16
N GLN A 61 19.20 -19.78 -6.21
CA GLN A 61 18.24 -19.71 -5.08
C GLN A 61 18.91 -19.26 -3.76
N GLU A 62 19.87 -18.35 -3.87
CA GLU A 62 20.53 -17.70 -2.73
C GLU A 62 19.50 -16.91 -1.88
N THR A 63 19.75 -16.81 -0.58
CA THR A 63 18.83 -16.10 0.32
C THR A 63 18.98 -14.60 0.12
N LEU A 64 17.85 -13.89 -0.07
CA LEU A 64 17.82 -12.44 -0.15
C LEU A 64 17.45 -11.88 1.23
N PHE A 65 18.37 -11.18 1.87
CA PHE A 65 18.06 -10.46 3.10
C PHE A 65 17.70 -9.01 2.76
N THR A 66 16.46 -8.62 3.01
CA THR A 66 15.99 -7.24 2.83
C THR A 66 16.24 -6.44 4.09
N MET A 67 17.11 -5.44 4.01
CA MET A 67 17.52 -4.66 5.16
C MET A 67 16.91 -3.26 5.11
N GLY A 68 15.93 -3.00 5.97
CA GLY A 68 15.30 -1.68 6.08
C GLY A 68 14.76 -1.09 4.76
N PRO A 69 13.83 -1.77 4.08
CA PRO A 69 13.15 -1.17 2.93
C PRO A 69 12.59 0.21 3.23
N THR A 70 12.71 1.12 2.27
CA THR A 70 12.23 2.49 2.40
C THR A 70 11.35 2.86 1.21
N PHE A 71 10.19 3.42 1.51
CA PHE A 71 9.32 4.11 0.56
C PHE A 71 9.54 5.61 0.73
N GLN A 72 10.03 6.27 -0.33
CA GLN A 72 10.34 7.70 -0.35
C GLN A 72 9.37 8.39 -1.30
N GLU A 73 8.42 9.16 -0.76
CA GLU A 73 7.57 10.02 -1.57
C GLU A 73 8.32 11.28 -2.02
N ALA A 74 8.12 11.67 -3.28
CA ALA A 74 8.36 13.04 -3.71
C ALA A 74 7.28 13.95 -3.11
N THR A 75 7.55 14.51 -1.92
CA THR A 75 6.69 15.49 -1.30
C THR A 75 7.02 16.87 -1.84
N ASP A 76 6.12 17.47 -2.62
CA ASP A 76 6.27 18.88 -2.99
C ASP A 76 5.92 19.76 -1.78
N TYR A 77 6.91 20.54 -1.33
CA TYR A 77 6.82 21.48 -0.21
C TYR A 77 5.69 22.50 -0.39
N ASN A 78 5.27 22.78 -1.63
CA ASN A 78 4.19 23.72 -1.93
C ASN A 78 2.86 23.32 -1.30
N TYR A 79 2.61 22.02 -1.13
CA TYR A 79 1.32 21.52 -0.67
C TYR A 79 1.13 21.52 0.85
N ILE A 80 2.22 21.60 1.62
CA ILE A 80 2.19 21.64 3.10
C ILE A 80 1.39 22.85 3.62
N THR A 81 1.20 23.89 2.79
CA THR A 81 0.46 25.10 3.12
C THR A 81 -1.06 25.00 2.90
N SER A 82 -1.56 23.90 2.33
CA SER A 82 -2.98 23.71 2.06
C SER A 82 -3.74 23.27 3.32
N ASN A 83 -4.98 23.72 3.47
CA ASN A 83 -5.85 23.30 4.58
C ASN A 83 -6.10 21.80 4.51
N GLN A 84 -6.00 21.08 5.63
CA GLN A 84 -6.24 19.64 5.65
C GLN A 84 -7.75 19.34 5.53
N GLN A 85 -8.13 18.41 4.66
CA GLN A 85 -9.52 17.94 4.51
C GLN A 85 -9.76 16.60 5.21
N GLY A 86 -8.81 15.67 5.14
CA GLY A 86 -8.93 14.33 5.71
C GLY A 86 -7.61 13.60 5.76
N ALA A 87 -7.64 12.31 6.15
CA ALA A 87 -6.46 11.45 6.25
C ALA A 87 -6.70 10.03 5.70
N LEU A 88 -6.08 9.70 4.58
CA LEU A 88 -6.10 8.39 3.95
C LEU A 88 -5.15 7.42 4.63
N GLN A 89 -5.58 6.16 4.73
CA GLN A 89 -4.73 5.07 5.19
C GLN A 89 -4.03 4.40 4.02
N VAL A 90 -2.72 4.19 4.16
CA VAL A 90 -1.85 3.62 3.15
C VAL A 90 -1.05 2.47 3.75
N TRP A 91 -0.96 1.38 3.00
CA TRP A 91 -0.12 0.24 3.32
C TRP A 91 0.89 0.02 2.22
N ASP A 92 2.16 -0.02 2.59
CA ASP A 92 3.23 -0.42 1.70
C ASP A 92 3.74 -1.77 2.15
N MET A 93 3.76 -2.73 1.25
CA MET A 93 4.13 -4.11 1.53
C MET A 93 5.12 -4.63 0.51
N ILE A 94 6.06 -5.43 0.99
CA ILE A 94 7.01 -6.20 0.19
C ILE A 94 6.86 -7.64 0.63
N THR A 95 6.48 -8.50 -0.32
CA THR A 95 6.03 -9.87 -0.05
C THR A 95 6.65 -10.85 -1.03
N GLN A 96 6.79 -12.10 -0.59
CA GLN A 96 7.23 -13.20 -1.44
C GLN A 96 6.15 -13.58 -2.47
N GLU A 97 4.90 -13.44 -2.07
CA GLU A 97 3.74 -13.76 -2.90
C GLU A 97 2.97 -12.51 -3.33
N TYR A 98 2.21 -12.65 -4.41
CA TYR A 98 1.38 -11.59 -4.93
C TYR A 98 0.15 -11.38 -4.02
N ILE A 99 -0.07 -10.14 -3.58
CA ILE A 99 -1.27 -9.77 -2.82
C ILE A 99 -2.47 -9.68 -3.77
N SER A 100 -3.31 -10.71 -3.80
CA SER A 100 -4.51 -10.78 -4.64
C SER A 100 -5.64 -9.85 -4.16
N ASP A 101 -6.65 -9.63 -5.01
CA ASP A 101 -7.84 -8.83 -4.66
C ASP A 101 -8.62 -9.45 -3.50
N ALA A 102 -8.61 -10.78 -3.41
CA ALA A 102 -9.24 -11.54 -2.33
C ALA A 102 -8.56 -11.38 -0.97
N SER A 103 -7.58 -10.49 -0.85
CA SER A 103 -6.89 -10.18 0.41
C SER A 103 -7.28 -8.82 0.99
N PHE A 104 -8.10 -8.04 0.27
CA PHE A 104 -8.51 -6.69 0.67
C PHE A 104 -9.79 -6.66 1.51
N ASP A 105 -10.40 -7.81 1.75
CA ASP A 105 -11.59 -8.03 2.56
C ASP A 105 -11.22 -8.22 4.03
N GLY A 106 -11.06 -7.10 4.72
CA GLY A 106 -10.60 -7.09 6.10
C GLY A 106 -10.79 -5.79 6.84
N VAL A 107 -11.62 -4.86 6.33
CA VAL A 107 -11.94 -3.68 7.13
C VAL A 107 -12.95 -4.09 8.20
N LEU A 108 -12.54 -3.98 9.46
CA LEU A 108 -13.44 -4.15 10.59
C LEU A 108 -14.37 -2.94 10.68
N SER A 109 -15.62 -3.12 10.27
CA SER A 109 -16.61 -2.04 10.20
C SER A 109 -16.77 -1.36 11.56
N GLY A 110 -16.70 -0.02 11.59
CA GLY A 110 -16.90 0.78 12.81
C GLY A 110 -15.83 0.66 13.91
N SER A 111 -14.78 -0.14 13.71
CA SER A 111 -13.75 -0.39 14.73
C SER A 111 -12.75 0.77 14.90
N GLY A 112 -12.63 1.63 13.88
CA GLY A 112 -11.52 2.59 13.79
C GLY A 112 -10.14 1.93 13.62
N MET A 113 -10.08 0.60 13.54
CA MET A 113 -8.88 -0.18 13.26
C MET A 113 -8.83 -0.51 11.78
N TRP A 114 -7.69 -0.20 11.16
CA TRP A 114 -7.45 -0.45 9.76
C TRP A 114 -6.45 -1.59 9.61
N ILE A 115 -6.87 -2.69 8.99
CA ILE A 115 -6.06 -3.90 8.85
C ILE A 115 -5.37 -3.89 7.48
N PRO A 116 -4.06 -4.16 7.40
CA PRO A 116 -3.39 -4.36 6.12
C PRO A 116 -4.03 -5.48 5.30
N PRO A 117 -4.07 -5.38 3.97
CA PRO A 117 -4.53 -6.48 3.13
C PRO A 117 -3.77 -7.76 3.42
N GLY A 118 -4.50 -8.87 3.57
CA GLY A 118 -3.93 -10.19 3.75
C GLY A 118 -3.37 -10.48 5.15
N MET A 119 -3.51 -9.57 6.11
CA MET A 119 -3.32 -9.92 7.51
C MET A 119 -4.62 -10.50 8.08
N MET A 120 -4.61 -11.78 8.42
CA MET A 120 -5.64 -12.34 9.27
C MET A 120 -5.42 -11.85 10.70
N SER A 121 -6.29 -11.00 11.22
CA SER A 121 -6.50 -11.03 12.68
C SER A 121 -7.22 -12.35 12.97
N THR A 122 -6.78 -13.03 14.02
CA THR A 122 -7.53 -14.14 14.62
C THR A 122 -9.00 -13.74 14.77
N LEU A 123 -9.90 -14.70 14.55
CA LEU A 123 -11.35 -14.58 14.78
C LEU A 123 -11.60 -13.79 16.07
N ASP A 124 -12.00 -12.53 15.94
CA ASP A 124 -12.55 -11.80 17.07
C ASP A 124 -14.01 -12.28 17.23
N PRO A 125 -14.36 -12.94 18.35
CA PRO A 125 -15.71 -13.43 18.58
C PRO A 125 -16.79 -12.34 18.56
N LEU A 126 -16.41 -11.06 18.70
CA LEU A 126 -17.31 -9.90 18.71
C LEU A 126 -17.40 -9.20 17.36
N LEU A 127 -16.40 -9.33 16.49
CA LEU A 127 -16.31 -8.55 15.24
C LEU A 127 -16.50 -9.38 13.97
N GLY A 128 -16.68 -10.70 14.10
CA GLY A 128 -16.91 -11.62 13.00
C GLY A 128 -15.60 -12.11 12.35
N PRO A 129 -15.68 -13.06 11.41
CA PRO A 129 -14.50 -13.54 10.69
C PRO A 129 -13.95 -12.43 9.79
N ASN A 130 -12.62 -12.23 9.80
CA ASN A 130 -11.96 -11.65 8.63
C ASN A 130 -12.20 -12.62 7.46
N THR A 131 -12.78 -12.15 6.37
CA THR A 131 -13.21 -13.02 5.27
C THR A 131 -12.10 -13.30 4.26
N GLY A 132 -10.98 -12.58 4.36
CA GLY A 132 -9.95 -12.57 3.34
C GLY A 132 -8.97 -13.71 3.30
N ALA A 133 -8.42 -13.88 2.10
CA ALA A 133 -7.25 -14.71 1.87
C ALA A 133 -6.07 -14.14 2.67
N GLY A 134 -5.80 -14.79 3.80
CA GLY A 134 -4.64 -14.52 4.63
C GLY A 134 -3.34 -14.91 3.95
N TYR A 135 -2.29 -14.13 4.22
CA TYR A 135 -0.92 -14.58 4.02
C TYR A 135 -0.30 -14.87 5.38
N ASP A 136 0.61 -15.84 5.39
CA ASP A 136 1.45 -16.05 6.54
C ASP A 136 2.37 -14.83 6.70
N LEU A 137 2.48 -14.31 7.94
CA LEU A 137 3.36 -13.19 8.25
C LEU A 137 4.83 -13.45 7.88
N GLN A 138 5.19 -14.73 7.66
CA GLN A 138 6.50 -15.17 7.23
C GLN A 138 6.81 -14.78 5.77
N ASP A 139 5.77 -14.64 4.94
CA ASP A 139 5.89 -14.26 3.52
C ASP A 139 5.91 -12.74 3.33
N VAL A 140 5.71 -11.98 4.41
CA VAL A 140 5.85 -10.53 4.42
C VAL A 140 7.26 -10.16 4.88
N HIS A 141 8.05 -9.60 3.98
CA HIS A 141 9.41 -9.14 4.29
C HIS A 141 9.43 -7.73 4.84
N TYR A 142 8.45 -6.93 4.43
CA TYR A 142 8.20 -5.60 4.96
C TYR A 142 6.73 -5.27 4.80
N GLY A 143 6.14 -4.71 5.84
CA GLY A 143 4.89 -4.01 5.75
C GLY A 143 4.92 -2.78 6.62
N ASN A 144 4.32 -1.69 6.16
CA ASN A 144 4.24 -0.44 6.88
C ASN A 144 2.89 0.22 6.65
N ALA A 145 2.20 0.51 7.74
CA ALA A 145 0.97 1.29 7.73
C ALA A 145 1.30 2.76 7.96
N ARG A 146 0.71 3.63 7.15
CA ARG A 146 0.93 5.07 7.16
C ARG A 146 -0.39 5.79 6.96
N SER A 147 -0.48 7.01 7.50
CA SER A 147 -1.61 7.89 7.25
C SER A 147 -1.13 9.12 6.52
N PHE A 148 -1.82 9.49 5.45
CA PHE A 148 -1.53 10.67 4.66
C PHE A 148 -2.69 11.61 4.68
N GLN A 149 -2.40 12.88 4.90
CA GLN A 149 -3.42 13.90 4.77
C GLN A 149 -3.63 14.26 3.31
N TYR A 150 -4.76 14.86 3.00
CA TYR A 150 -4.96 15.50 1.71
C TYR A 150 -5.63 16.86 1.90
N GLY A 151 -5.30 17.79 1.00
CA GLY A 151 -5.85 19.15 0.99
C GLY A 151 -7.00 19.33 -0.01
N PRO A 152 -7.68 20.48 -0.02
CA PRO A 152 -8.68 20.81 -1.03
C PRO A 152 -8.04 20.91 -2.42
N LEU A 153 -8.89 20.78 -3.43
CA LEU A 153 -8.53 21.05 -4.82
C LEU A 153 -7.81 22.38 -4.90
N THR A 154 -6.62 22.35 -5.48
CA THR A 154 -5.89 23.57 -5.82
C THR A 154 -6.50 24.18 -7.10
N SER A 155 -6.10 25.40 -7.46
CA SER A 155 -6.45 26.00 -8.75
C SER A 155 -5.93 25.21 -9.96
N LEU A 156 -5.12 24.17 -9.73
CA LEU A 156 -4.65 23.21 -10.73
C LEU A 156 -5.60 22.01 -10.90
N GLY A 157 -6.70 21.95 -10.14
CA GLY A 157 -7.72 20.90 -10.25
C GLY A 157 -7.44 19.64 -9.47
N VAL A 158 -6.40 19.62 -8.61
CA VAL A 158 -5.97 18.41 -7.89
C VAL A 158 -5.77 18.69 -6.40
N SER A 159 -6.28 17.79 -5.56
CA SER A 159 -6.03 17.75 -4.12
C SER A 159 -4.66 17.15 -3.84
N PRO A 160 -3.81 17.81 -3.05
CA PRO A 160 -2.47 17.31 -2.82
C PRO A 160 -2.43 16.23 -1.74
N PHE A 161 -1.50 15.29 -1.92
CA PHE A 161 -1.13 14.31 -0.91
C PHE A 161 -0.14 14.93 0.08
N LEU A 162 -0.58 15.17 1.31
CA LEU A 162 0.18 15.81 2.37
C LEU A 162 0.78 14.75 3.31
N PRO A 163 2.09 14.75 3.56
CA PRO A 163 2.69 13.78 4.47
C PRO A 163 2.26 14.05 5.91
N ILE A 164 1.68 13.05 6.58
CA ILE A 164 1.76 12.93 8.04
C ILE A 164 2.72 11.78 8.38
N LEU A 165 3.55 12.02 9.40
CA LEU A 165 4.61 11.11 9.86
C LEU A 165 4.13 10.09 10.91
N SER A 166 2.83 9.76 10.99
CA SER A 166 2.42 8.65 11.85
C SER A 166 2.68 7.33 11.11
N ARG A 167 3.93 6.84 11.20
CA ARG A 167 4.27 5.44 10.89
C ARG A 167 3.66 4.59 11.98
N SER A 168 2.61 3.86 11.67
CA SER A 168 1.80 3.25 12.72
C SER A 168 2.30 1.87 13.12
N THR A 169 2.94 1.08 12.26
CA THR A 169 3.63 -0.19 12.64
C THR A 169 4.44 -0.70 11.46
N MET A 170 5.66 -1.20 11.69
CA MET A 170 6.40 -2.01 10.71
C MET A 170 6.34 -3.48 11.11
N TRP A 171 6.15 -4.39 10.15
CA TRP A 171 6.15 -5.84 10.39
C TRP A 171 6.85 -6.59 9.26
N GLY A 172 7.21 -7.85 9.51
CA GLY A 172 7.87 -8.75 8.56
C GLY A 172 9.16 -9.37 9.11
N THR A 173 9.62 -10.45 8.48
CA THR A 173 10.75 -11.27 8.95
C THR A 173 12.11 -10.81 8.41
N GLY A 174 12.13 -9.95 7.38
CA GLY A 174 13.35 -9.37 6.80
C GLY A 174 14.19 -10.29 5.92
N SER A 175 13.83 -11.57 5.78
CA SER A 175 14.50 -12.53 4.89
C SER A 175 13.49 -13.16 3.92
N ALA A 176 13.84 -13.18 2.64
CA ALA A 176 13.11 -13.91 1.61
C ALA A 176 13.95 -15.10 1.15
N THR A 177 13.39 -16.31 1.18
CA THR A 177 13.97 -17.40 0.38
C THR A 177 13.61 -17.08 -1.05
N ALA A 178 14.60 -16.79 -1.89
CA ALA A 178 14.34 -16.17 -3.18
C ALA A 178 13.44 -17.03 -4.07
N GLY A 179 12.19 -16.61 -4.22
CA GLY A 179 11.44 -16.79 -5.46
C GLY A 179 12.00 -15.87 -6.55
N GLN A 180 11.66 -16.13 -7.81
CA GLN A 180 12.12 -15.30 -8.94
C GLN A 180 11.67 -13.82 -8.84
N LYS A 181 10.70 -13.52 -7.99
CA LYS A 181 10.09 -12.19 -7.85
C LYS A 181 9.94 -11.80 -6.39
N LEU A 182 10.17 -10.52 -6.12
CA LEU A 182 9.81 -9.88 -4.86
C LEU A 182 8.70 -8.88 -5.14
N TYR A 183 7.49 -9.14 -4.65
CA TYR A 183 6.33 -8.31 -4.93
C TYR A 183 6.33 -7.06 -4.06
N VAL A 184 5.83 -5.98 -4.64
CA VAL A 184 5.67 -4.69 -4.00
C VAL A 184 4.22 -4.29 -4.21
N THR A 185 3.53 -4.03 -3.11
CA THR A 185 2.14 -3.58 -3.12
C THR A 185 2.05 -2.28 -2.36
N ARG A 186 1.41 -1.28 -2.95
CA ARG A 186 0.92 -0.11 -2.23
C ARG A 186 -0.60 -0.11 -2.31
N ALA A 187 -1.25 0.00 -1.17
CA ALA A 187 -2.70 0.02 -1.06
C ALA A 187 -3.14 1.30 -0.34
N ILE A 188 -4.12 2.00 -0.89
CA ILE A 188 -4.74 3.18 -0.30
C ILE A 188 -6.21 2.87 -0.06
N HIS A 189 -6.67 2.91 1.20
CA HIS A 189 -8.08 2.69 1.51
C HIS A 189 -8.86 3.99 1.29
N LEU A 190 -9.71 4.02 0.26
CA LEU A 190 -10.37 5.24 -0.19
C LEU A 190 -11.47 5.68 0.79
N ASP A 191 -12.25 4.71 1.28
CA ASP A 191 -13.35 4.99 2.21
C ASP A 191 -12.88 5.42 3.62
N SER A 192 -11.58 5.33 3.93
CA SER A 192 -11.03 5.78 5.22
C SER A 192 -11.13 7.29 5.43
N ALA A 193 -11.20 8.07 4.36
CA ALA A 193 -11.31 9.53 4.46
C ALA A 193 -12.02 10.20 3.30
N LEU A 194 -11.98 9.62 2.09
CA LEU A 194 -12.82 10.11 1.02
C LEU A 194 -14.25 9.63 1.31
N ARG A 195 -15.06 10.47 1.96
CA ARG A 195 -16.47 10.48 1.56
C ARG A 195 -16.45 10.74 0.06
N ALA A 196 -17.17 9.93 -0.72
CA ALA A 196 -17.36 10.15 -2.15
C ALA A 196 -18.09 11.48 -2.36
N GLU A 197 -17.37 12.59 -2.18
CA GLU A 197 -17.80 13.94 -2.47
C GLU A 197 -17.36 14.22 -3.91
N PRO A 198 -18.30 14.47 -4.83
CA PRO A 198 -18.00 14.70 -6.23
C PRO A 198 -16.97 15.82 -6.41
N LEU A 199 -16.11 15.69 -7.44
CA LEU A 199 -15.02 16.62 -7.81
C LEU A 199 -13.72 16.47 -7.01
N ASN A 200 -13.63 15.54 -6.04
CA ASN A 200 -12.36 15.26 -5.38
C ASN A 200 -11.45 14.39 -6.28
N GLU A 201 -10.42 15.01 -6.85
CA GLU A 201 -9.33 14.33 -7.54
C GLU A 201 -8.07 14.34 -6.67
N LEU A 202 -7.49 13.16 -6.40
CA LEU A 202 -6.25 12.98 -5.67
C LEU A 202 -5.18 12.44 -6.60
N ASN A 203 -4.02 13.11 -6.64
CA ASN A 203 -2.85 12.57 -7.32
C ASN A 203 -1.87 12.01 -6.28
N THR A 204 -1.56 10.73 -6.40
CA THR A 204 -0.59 10.06 -5.53
C THR A 204 0.83 10.54 -5.89
N PRO A 205 1.70 10.79 -4.91
CA PRO A 205 3.03 11.30 -5.19
C PRO A 205 3.89 10.21 -5.84
N PRO A 206 4.79 10.57 -6.78
CA PRO A 206 5.82 9.65 -7.25
C PRO A 206 6.58 9.08 -6.05
N THR A 207 6.76 7.77 -6.01
CA THR A 207 7.36 7.12 -4.84
C THR A 207 8.46 6.16 -5.24
N ALA A 208 9.65 6.37 -4.68
CA ALA A 208 10.77 5.45 -4.82
C ALA A 208 10.71 4.36 -3.74
N VAL A 209 10.75 3.10 -4.17
CA VAL A 209 10.94 1.94 -3.32
C VAL A 209 12.41 1.55 -3.37
N VAL A 210 13.08 1.58 -2.23
CA VAL A 210 14.51 1.30 -2.10
C VAL A 210 14.71 0.16 -1.11
N ILE A 211 15.30 -0.93 -1.58
CA ILE A 211 15.57 -2.12 -0.76
C ILE A 211 17.07 -2.40 -0.79
N PRO A 212 17.79 -2.08 0.29
CA PRO A 212 19.10 -2.66 0.53
C PRO A 212 18.97 -4.17 0.68
N ALA A 213 19.75 -4.92 -0.10
CA ALA A 213 19.69 -6.37 -0.15
C ALA A 213 21.07 -7.01 -0.06
N LEU A 214 21.16 -8.09 0.71
CA LEU A 214 22.31 -9.01 0.71
C LEU A 214 21.92 -10.27 -0.04
N ILE A 215 22.80 -10.72 -0.94
CA ILE A 215 22.63 -11.93 -1.75
C ILE A 215 23.83 -12.84 -1.45
N ASP A 216 23.58 -14.02 -0.88
CA ASP A 216 24.59 -14.91 -0.30
C ASP A 216 25.10 -16.04 -1.21
#